data_AF-A0A951C3C4-F1
#
_entry.id   AF-A0A951C3C4-F1
#
_cell.length_a   1.000
_cell.length_b   1.000
_cell.length_c   1.000
_cell.angle_alpha   90.00
_cell.angle_beta   90.00
_cell.angle_gamma   90.00
#
_symmetry.space_group_name_H-M   'P 1'
#
loop_
_entity.id
_entity.type
_entity.pdbx_description
1 polymer ?
#
loop_
_entity_poly.entity_id
_entity_poly.type
_entity_poly.pdbx_seq_one_letter_code
_entity_poly.pdbx_strand_id
1 'polypeptide(L)'
;MASSAGGGGITVPASWFGGTPTLAPGQIELAVVSSLPATVTGESARVEVRGVQAGDTVRVERNGTDVSGTFSPAGPGVLGGVVDGLRVGVNDVTAIVRGPAGERAATLQLTDHPITGPVISGPHQRPFLCQTEAAGMGKALDADCSAKTRVDWWARSAVTGRFTPLTDPYAAYPPDTAMTTTSTGATVPFVVRVESSTINRSITRVAVLDDPHA
;
A
#
# COMPACT_ATOMS: atom_id res chain seq x y z
N MET A 1 -5.64 -45.11 20.87
CA MET A 1 -6.38 -43.93 20.34
C MET A 1 -5.47 -42.73 20.54
N ALA A 2 -4.73 -42.35 19.50
CA ALA A 2 -3.82 -41.20 19.55
C ALA A 2 -4.66 -39.93 19.41
N SER A 3 -4.60 -39.08 20.43
CA SER A 3 -5.29 -37.80 20.47
C SER A 3 -4.63 -36.84 19.47
N SER A 4 -5.43 -36.29 18.56
CA SER A 4 -5.04 -35.25 17.62
C SER A 4 -4.64 -33.98 18.38
N ALA A 5 -3.35 -33.69 18.47
CA ALA A 5 -2.87 -32.39 18.92
C ALA A 5 -3.23 -31.37 17.82
N GLY A 6 -4.11 -30.42 18.17
CA GLY A 6 -4.67 -29.42 17.27
C GLY A 6 -3.59 -28.55 16.63
N GLY A 7 -3.66 -28.44 15.30
CA GLY A 7 -2.91 -27.49 14.48
C GLY A 7 -3.44 -26.07 14.70
N GLY A 8 -3.12 -25.47 15.84
CA GLY A 8 -3.34 -24.06 16.10
C GLY A 8 -2.07 -23.30 15.76
N GLY A 9 -2.00 -22.68 14.59
CA GLY A 9 -0.96 -21.70 14.30
C GLY A 9 -0.99 -20.63 15.40
N ILE A 10 0.13 -20.39 16.08
CA ILE A 10 0.20 -19.33 17.08
C ILE A 10 0.21 -18.02 16.32
N THR A 11 -0.93 -17.33 16.29
CA THR A 11 -1.04 -15.96 15.81
C THR A 11 -0.34 -15.06 16.82
N VAL A 12 0.75 -14.42 16.41
CA VAL A 12 1.31 -13.31 17.19
C VAL A 12 0.49 -12.04 16.91
N PRO A 13 0.31 -11.16 17.92
CA PRO A 13 -0.39 -9.89 17.70
C PRO A 13 0.27 -9.12 16.57
N ALA A 14 -0.54 -8.62 15.64
CA ALA A 14 -0.05 -7.82 14.54
C ALA A 14 0.69 -6.58 15.07
N SER A 15 1.95 -6.46 14.69
CA SER A 15 2.75 -5.28 14.94
C SER A 15 2.48 -4.19 13.91
N TRP A 16 2.76 -2.94 14.30
CA TRP A 16 2.76 -1.77 13.41
C TRP A 16 4.14 -1.10 13.51
N PHE A 17 4.62 -0.53 12.41
CA PHE A 17 5.90 0.21 12.30
C PHE A 17 7.08 -0.33 13.14
N GLY A 18 7.89 -1.22 12.55
CA GLY A 18 9.25 -1.53 13.04
C GLY A 18 9.36 -2.41 14.29
N GLY A 19 8.26 -2.68 14.99
CA GLY A 19 8.23 -3.57 16.16
C GLY A 19 7.74 -4.97 15.82
N THR A 20 8.28 -5.63 14.79
CA THR A 20 7.88 -7.01 14.49
C THR A 20 8.57 -7.98 15.45
N PRO A 21 7.83 -8.77 16.25
CA PRO A 21 8.46 -9.73 17.15
C PRO A 21 9.20 -10.81 16.36
N THR A 22 10.24 -11.37 16.99
CA THR A 22 10.90 -12.58 16.47
C THR A 22 9.90 -13.74 16.52
N LEU A 23 9.69 -14.39 15.37
CA LEU A 23 8.81 -15.55 15.27
C LEU A 23 9.56 -16.82 15.74
N ALA A 24 8.92 -17.59 16.62
CA ALA A 24 9.37 -18.95 16.92
C ALA A 24 9.17 -19.87 15.71
N PRO A 25 9.89 -21.00 15.61
CA PRO A 25 9.70 -21.95 14.53
C PRO A 25 8.24 -22.39 14.38
N GLY A 26 7.72 -22.33 13.15
CA GLY A 26 6.33 -22.68 12.85
C GLY A 26 5.30 -21.59 13.18
N GLN A 27 5.70 -20.41 13.67
CA GLN A 27 4.78 -19.28 13.79
C GLN A 27 4.66 -18.52 12.47
N ILE A 28 3.52 -17.87 12.30
CA ILE A 28 3.29 -16.88 11.24
C ILE A 28 2.73 -15.60 11.85
N GLU A 29 2.97 -14.48 11.19
CA GLU A 29 2.38 -13.18 11.52
C GLU A 29 1.73 -12.58 10.29
N LEU A 30 0.64 -11.87 10.52
CA LEU A 30 0.02 -10.99 9.54
C LEU A 30 0.09 -9.55 10.07
N ALA A 31 0.74 -8.65 9.35
CA ALA A 31 0.97 -7.27 9.80
C ALA A 31 0.61 -6.26 8.72
N VAL A 32 0.03 -5.13 9.12
CA VAL A 32 -0.09 -3.94 8.26
C VAL A 32 1.18 -3.12 8.38
N VAL A 33 1.73 -2.73 7.23
CA VAL A 33 3.03 -2.06 7.16
C VAL A 33 2.95 -0.67 6.52
N SER A 34 1.74 -0.24 6.12
CA SER A 34 1.48 1.11 5.60
C SER A 34 0.91 2.08 6.65
N SER A 35 0.39 1.59 7.78
CA SER A 35 -0.29 2.40 8.80
C SER A 35 -0.41 1.63 10.14
N LEU A 36 -1.06 2.23 11.13
CA LEU A 36 -1.63 1.47 12.25
C LEU A 36 -2.87 0.68 11.77
N PRO A 37 -3.17 -0.48 12.38
CA PRO A 37 -4.38 -1.24 12.05
C PRO A 37 -5.67 -0.44 12.17
N ALA A 38 -5.76 0.46 13.15
CA ALA A 38 -6.96 1.24 13.44
C ALA A 38 -7.07 2.56 12.65
N THR A 39 -6.12 2.85 11.75
CA THR A 39 -6.01 4.15 11.05
C THR A 39 -5.86 3.99 9.54
N VAL A 40 -6.44 2.95 8.95
CA VAL A 40 -6.39 2.74 7.49
C VAL A 40 -7.33 3.75 6.82
N THR A 41 -6.95 4.21 5.63
CA THR A 41 -7.78 5.09 4.77
C THR A 41 -7.55 4.74 3.32
N GLY A 42 -8.50 5.09 2.45
CA GLY A 42 -8.36 4.89 1.00
C GLY A 42 -8.59 3.44 0.60
N GLU A 43 -9.42 2.73 1.37
CA GLU A 43 -9.96 1.41 1.05
C GLU A 43 -8.87 0.35 0.75
N SER A 44 -7.63 0.60 1.18
CA SER A 44 -6.49 -0.27 0.88
C SER A 44 -5.39 -0.17 1.93
N ALA A 45 -4.66 -1.26 2.12
CA ALA A 45 -3.51 -1.32 3.03
C ALA A 45 -2.42 -2.26 2.49
N ARG A 46 -1.14 -1.91 2.72
CA ARG A 46 -0.03 -2.84 2.47
C ARG A 46 0.09 -3.78 3.67
N VAL A 47 0.04 -5.08 3.40
CA VAL A 47 0.05 -6.15 4.40
C VAL A 47 1.17 -7.14 4.09
N GLU A 48 1.78 -7.69 5.13
CA GLU A 48 2.81 -8.72 5.03
C GLU A 48 2.45 -9.96 5.84
N VAL A 49 2.68 -11.13 5.24
CA VAL A 49 2.66 -12.45 5.88
C VAL A 49 4.11 -12.86 6.16
N ARG A 50 4.49 -12.99 7.43
CA ARG A 50 5.83 -13.40 7.87
C ARG A 50 5.81 -14.85 8.36
N GLY A 51 6.98 -15.51 8.31
CA GLY A 51 7.13 -16.90 8.81
C GLY A 51 6.77 -17.96 7.77
N VAL A 52 6.72 -17.58 6.49
CA VAL A 52 6.51 -18.50 5.37
C VAL A 52 7.79 -19.30 5.13
N GLN A 53 7.66 -20.61 4.99
CA GLN A 53 8.73 -21.58 4.82
C GLN A 53 8.72 -22.17 3.39
N ALA A 54 9.83 -22.80 3.00
CA ALA A 54 9.88 -23.52 1.73
C ALA A 54 8.85 -24.67 1.72
N GLY A 55 8.09 -24.79 0.64
CA GLY A 55 7.01 -25.78 0.51
C GLY A 55 5.67 -25.35 1.10
N ASP A 56 5.57 -24.15 1.67
CA ASP A 56 4.29 -23.59 2.09
C ASP A 56 3.45 -23.13 0.90
N THR A 57 2.14 -23.29 1.06
CA THR A 57 1.10 -22.66 0.26
C THR A 57 0.39 -21.64 1.13
N VAL A 58 0.23 -20.41 0.62
CA VAL A 58 -0.37 -19.29 1.36
C VAL A 58 -1.65 -18.87 0.67
N ARG A 59 -2.74 -18.78 1.44
CA ARG A 59 -4.00 -18.18 1.04
C ARG A 59 -4.26 -16.97 1.94
N VAL A 60 -4.61 -15.84 1.35
CA VAL A 60 -4.97 -14.62 2.06
C VAL A 60 -6.39 -14.24 1.70
N GLU A 61 -7.22 -13.95 2.70
CA GLU A 61 -8.61 -13.56 2.52
C GLU A 61 -8.86 -12.19 3.14
N ARG A 62 -9.60 -11.33 2.44
CA ARG A 62 -10.18 -10.08 2.95
C ARG A 62 -11.67 -10.29 3.15
N ASN A 63 -12.14 -10.31 4.39
CA ASN A 63 -13.54 -10.56 4.73
C ASN A 63 -14.11 -11.81 4.03
N GLY A 64 -13.32 -12.90 3.98
CA GLY A 64 -13.67 -14.14 3.29
C GLY A 64 -13.51 -14.14 1.76
N THR A 65 -13.11 -13.03 1.14
CA THR A 65 -12.76 -12.96 -0.30
C THR A 65 -11.29 -13.28 -0.49
N ASP A 66 -10.96 -14.26 -1.34
CA ASP A 66 -9.58 -14.60 -1.66
C ASP A 66 -8.88 -13.44 -2.39
N VAL A 67 -7.79 -12.95 -1.81
CA VAL A 67 -6.92 -11.88 -2.33
C VAL A 67 -5.47 -12.35 -2.48
N SER A 68 -5.22 -13.65 -2.45
CA SER A 68 -3.86 -14.23 -2.46
C SER A 68 -3.03 -13.78 -3.67
N GLY A 69 -3.69 -13.50 -4.80
CA GLY A 69 -3.03 -13.06 -6.04
C GLY A 69 -2.34 -11.70 -5.95
N THR A 70 -2.56 -10.91 -4.90
CA THR A 70 -1.87 -9.61 -4.71
C THR A 70 -0.57 -9.73 -3.92
N PHE A 71 -0.27 -10.92 -3.38
CA PHE A 71 0.91 -11.16 -2.55
C PHE A 71 2.06 -11.75 -3.36
N SER A 72 3.25 -11.21 -3.16
CA SER A 72 4.49 -11.68 -3.78
C SER A 72 5.64 -11.67 -2.76
N PRO A 73 6.75 -12.38 -3.02
CA PRO A 73 7.90 -12.37 -2.11
C PRO A 73 8.40 -10.94 -1.87
N ALA A 74 8.44 -10.54 -0.59
CA ALA A 74 8.94 -9.23 -0.13
C ALA A 74 10.26 -9.34 0.64
N GLY A 75 10.73 -10.56 0.90
CA GLY A 75 11.97 -10.87 1.61
C GLY A 75 12.02 -12.35 2.01
N PRO A 76 13.10 -12.80 2.66
CA PRO A 76 13.21 -14.17 3.14
C PRO A 76 12.06 -14.54 4.09
N GLY A 77 11.21 -15.48 3.67
CA GLY A 77 10.06 -15.94 4.44
C GLY A 77 8.95 -14.91 4.64
N VAL A 78 8.90 -13.87 3.79
CA VAL A 78 7.88 -12.82 3.83
C VAL A 78 7.18 -12.70 2.48
N LEU A 79 5.85 -12.74 2.49
CA LEU A 79 5.02 -12.33 1.36
C LEU A 79 4.40 -10.98 1.67
N GLY A 80 4.52 -10.03 0.75
CA GLY A 80 3.90 -8.70 0.86
C GLY A 80 2.92 -8.47 -0.26
N GLY A 81 1.83 -7.76 0.03
CA GLY A 81 0.80 -7.43 -0.94
C GLY A 81 0.01 -6.18 -0.54
N VAL A 82 -0.72 -5.62 -1.49
CA VAL A 82 -1.73 -4.60 -1.21
C VAL A 82 -3.08 -5.30 -1.14
N VAL A 83 -3.75 -5.16 0.00
CA VAL A 83 -5.14 -5.57 0.16
C VAL A 83 -6.00 -4.34 -0.16
N ASP A 84 -6.65 -4.34 -1.31
CA ASP A 84 -7.59 -3.30 -1.73
C ASP A 84 -9.01 -3.58 -1.20
N GLY A 85 -10.00 -2.81 -1.64
CA GLY A 85 -11.44 -3.04 -1.42
C GLY A 85 -11.85 -3.24 0.05
N LEU A 86 -11.10 -2.64 0.98
CA LEU A 86 -11.50 -2.54 2.38
C LEU A 86 -12.78 -1.69 2.43
N ARG A 87 -13.70 -2.09 3.30
CA ARG A 87 -14.91 -1.31 3.55
C ARG A 87 -14.64 -0.34 4.68
N VAL A 88 -15.19 0.87 4.61
CA VAL A 88 -15.19 1.79 5.76
C VAL A 88 -15.76 1.05 6.98
N GLY A 89 -15.00 1.09 8.08
CA GLY A 89 -15.21 0.32 9.29
C GLY A 89 -14.26 -0.87 9.41
N VAL A 90 -14.71 -1.89 10.15
CA VAL A 90 -13.90 -3.06 10.50
C VAL A 90 -13.80 -4.02 9.32
N ASN A 91 -12.59 -4.50 9.05
CA ASN A 91 -12.27 -5.54 8.08
C ASN A 91 -11.37 -6.58 8.73
N ASP A 92 -11.58 -7.85 8.40
CA ASP A 92 -10.69 -8.94 8.79
C ASP A 92 -9.87 -9.38 7.58
N VAL A 93 -8.56 -9.43 7.74
CA VAL A 93 -7.63 -10.06 6.81
C VAL A 93 -7.11 -11.33 7.46
N THR A 94 -7.24 -12.47 6.79
CA THR A 94 -6.83 -13.77 7.31
C THR A 94 -5.82 -14.41 6.38
N ALA A 95 -4.66 -14.79 6.90
CA ALA A 95 -3.67 -15.60 6.19
C ALA A 95 -3.74 -17.04 6.70
N ILE A 96 -3.83 -17.99 5.77
CA ILE A 96 -3.82 -19.44 5.99
C ILE A 96 -2.61 -20.00 5.27
N VAL A 97 -1.69 -20.61 6.01
CA VAL A 97 -0.45 -21.18 5.51
C VAL A 97 -0.48 -22.68 5.74
N ARG A 98 -0.36 -23.47 4.67
CA ARG A 98 -0.33 -24.93 4.71
C ARG A 98 0.99 -25.45 4.16
N GLY A 99 1.66 -26.31 4.92
CA GLY A 99 2.91 -26.92 4.48
C GLY A 99 3.44 -27.97 5.45
N PRO A 100 4.76 -28.24 5.44
CA PRO A 100 5.39 -29.28 6.27
C PRO A 100 5.18 -29.11 7.78
N ALA A 101 5.01 -27.87 8.24
CA ALA A 101 4.71 -27.55 9.64
C ALA A 101 3.21 -27.65 10.00
N GLY A 102 2.37 -28.16 9.09
CA GLY A 102 0.91 -28.22 9.23
C GLY A 102 0.20 -26.96 8.72
N GLU A 103 -1.08 -26.85 9.07
CA GLU A 103 -1.90 -25.66 8.80
C GLU A 103 -1.74 -24.63 9.93
N ARG A 104 -1.48 -23.38 9.55
CA ARG A 104 -1.28 -22.24 10.44
C ARG A 104 -2.12 -21.08 9.95
N ALA A 105 -2.73 -20.33 10.86
CA ALA A 105 -3.55 -19.18 10.50
C ALA A 105 -3.22 -17.96 11.36
N ALA A 106 -3.39 -16.77 10.77
CA ALA A 106 -3.29 -15.48 11.44
C ALA A 106 -4.39 -14.56 10.92
N THR A 107 -5.05 -13.84 11.83
CA THR A 107 -6.07 -12.84 11.48
C THR A 107 -5.63 -11.48 11.97
N LEU A 108 -5.73 -10.49 11.09
CA LEU A 108 -5.46 -9.08 11.32
C LEU A 108 -6.75 -8.31 11.12
N GLN A 109 -7.22 -7.65 12.18
CA GLN A 109 -8.33 -6.73 12.09
C GLN A 109 -7.83 -5.33 11.73
N LEU A 110 -8.39 -4.74 10.69
CA LEU A 110 -8.14 -3.39 10.22
C LEU A 110 -9.40 -2.54 10.39
N THR A 111 -9.23 -1.27 10.73
CA THR A 111 -10.32 -0.28 10.66
C THR A 111 -9.97 0.73 9.59
N ASP A 112 -10.75 0.70 8.51
CA ASP A 112 -10.66 1.66 7.42
C ASP A 112 -11.62 2.83 7.68
N HIS A 113 -11.18 4.04 7.34
CA HIS A 113 -11.93 5.27 7.51
C HIS A 113 -12.07 5.96 6.16
N PRO A 114 -13.09 6.82 5.96
CA PRO A 114 -13.19 7.61 4.74
C PRO A 114 -11.88 8.35 4.47
N ILE A 115 -11.44 8.39 3.21
CA ILE A 115 -10.21 9.10 2.83
C ILE A 115 -10.26 10.61 3.14
N THR A 116 -11.47 11.14 3.31
CA THR A 116 -11.74 12.52 3.75
C THR A 116 -11.58 12.72 5.26
N GLY A 117 -11.38 11.65 6.04
CA GLY A 117 -11.29 11.66 7.49
C GLY A 117 -12.64 11.97 8.17
N PRO A 118 -12.62 12.32 9.47
CA PRO A 118 -11.47 12.31 10.38
C PRO A 118 -11.09 10.89 10.83
N VAL A 119 -9.80 10.67 11.16
CA VAL A 119 -9.30 9.37 11.68
C VAL A 119 -8.93 9.50 13.16
N ILE A 120 -8.00 10.41 13.47
CA ILE A 120 -7.54 10.71 14.84
C ILE A 120 -7.90 12.13 15.29
N SER A 121 -8.47 12.94 14.40
CA SER A 121 -8.80 14.33 14.65
C SER A 121 -10.24 14.49 15.14
N GLY A 122 -10.55 15.66 15.69
CA GLY A 122 -11.92 16.06 15.96
C GLY A 122 -12.73 16.35 14.69
N PRO A 123 -13.95 16.88 14.84
CA PRO A 123 -14.81 17.24 13.72
C PRO A 123 -14.11 18.19 12.74
N HIS A 124 -14.45 18.03 11.46
CA HIS A 124 -13.98 18.89 10.40
C HIS A 124 -14.36 20.36 10.60
N GLN A 125 -13.38 21.26 10.43
CA GLN A 125 -13.61 22.71 10.46
C GLN A 125 -14.58 23.16 9.37
N ARG A 126 -15.41 24.17 9.69
CA ARG A 126 -16.40 24.78 8.79
C ARG A 126 -16.39 26.32 8.92
N PRO A 127 -16.45 27.08 7.80
CA PRO A 127 -16.42 26.58 6.43
C PRO A 127 -15.02 26.11 6.02
N PHE A 128 -14.95 25.15 5.09
CA PHE A 128 -13.71 24.76 4.46
C PHE A 128 -13.84 25.05 2.96
N LEU A 129 -13.02 25.97 2.45
CA LEU A 129 -13.12 26.46 1.07
C LEU A 129 -12.26 25.59 0.16
N CYS A 130 -12.90 24.87 -0.75
CA CYS A 130 -12.20 24.02 -1.71
C CYS A 130 -11.42 24.83 -2.74
N GLN A 131 -10.15 24.47 -2.96
CA GLN A 131 -9.27 25.09 -3.95
C GLN A 131 -8.86 24.11 -5.08
N THR A 132 -9.59 23.01 -5.26
CA THR A 132 -9.27 21.97 -6.25
C THR A 132 -9.22 22.52 -7.68
N GLU A 133 -10.13 23.44 -8.03
CA GLU A 133 -10.21 24.03 -9.36
C GLU A 133 -9.02 24.96 -9.62
N ALA A 134 -8.72 25.86 -8.68
CA ALA A 134 -7.55 26.73 -8.74
C ALA A 134 -6.23 25.93 -8.79
N ALA A 135 -6.21 24.73 -8.21
CA ALA A 135 -5.06 23.82 -8.24
C ALA A 135 -5.00 22.91 -9.48
N GLY A 136 -5.88 23.13 -10.47
CA GLY A 136 -5.89 22.38 -11.73
C GLY A 136 -6.39 20.94 -11.61
N MET A 137 -7.13 20.61 -10.55
CA MET A 137 -7.75 19.28 -10.34
C MET A 137 -9.23 19.24 -10.73
N GLY A 138 -9.76 20.36 -11.24
CA GLY A 138 -11.18 20.51 -11.56
C GLY A 138 -12.03 20.86 -10.34
N LYS A 139 -13.33 21.04 -10.58
CA LYS A 139 -14.31 21.34 -9.53
C LYS A 139 -14.34 20.21 -8.49
N ALA A 140 -14.45 20.58 -7.22
CA ALA A 140 -14.63 19.63 -6.13
C ALA A 140 -15.85 18.74 -6.39
N LEU A 141 -15.70 17.45 -6.11
CA LEU A 141 -16.73 16.43 -6.33
C LEU A 141 -17.78 16.43 -5.21
N ASP A 142 -17.44 16.94 -4.03
CA ASP A 142 -18.29 16.99 -2.85
C ASP A 142 -17.92 18.16 -1.90
N ALA A 143 -18.58 18.23 -0.75
CA ALA A 143 -18.35 19.23 0.28
C ALA A 143 -17.04 19.02 1.08
N ASP A 144 -16.39 17.86 0.91
CA ASP A 144 -15.12 17.49 1.53
C ASP A 144 -13.94 17.75 0.58
N CYS A 145 -14.19 18.52 -0.48
CA CYS A 145 -13.17 18.91 -1.47
C CYS A 145 -12.52 17.72 -2.16
N SER A 146 -13.23 16.59 -2.27
CA SER A 146 -12.71 15.44 -3.01
C SER A 146 -12.46 15.81 -4.48
N ALA A 147 -11.37 15.31 -5.04
CA ALA A 147 -11.06 15.45 -6.47
C ALA A 147 -10.66 14.10 -7.06
N LYS A 148 -10.88 13.94 -8.38
CA LYS A 148 -10.43 12.74 -9.09
C LYS A 148 -8.90 12.67 -9.06
N THR A 149 -8.37 11.52 -8.65
CA THR A 149 -6.93 11.27 -8.72
C THR A 149 -6.43 11.42 -10.15
N ARG A 150 -5.34 12.18 -10.31
CA ARG A 150 -4.65 12.39 -11.59
C ARG A 150 -3.22 11.90 -11.46
N VAL A 151 -2.74 11.23 -12.50
CA VAL A 151 -1.38 10.74 -12.59
C VAL A 151 -0.73 11.37 -13.81
N ASP A 152 0.38 12.07 -13.60
CA ASP A 152 1.18 12.70 -14.65
C ASP A 152 2.63 12.24 -14.53
N TRP A 153 3.35 12.12 -15.65
CA TRP A 153 4.79 11.84 -15.62
C TRP A 153 5.59 13.07 -16.05
N TRP A 154 6.79 13.17 -15.49
CA TRP A 154 7.70 14.27 -15.74
C TRP A 154 9.12 13.74 -15.90
N ALA A 155 9.83 14.22 -16.93
CA ALA A 155 11.24 13.92 -17.13
C ALA A 155 12.11 15.06 -16.60
N ARG A 156 13.19 14.74 -15.90
CA ARG A 156 14.19 15.74 -15.50
C ARG A 156 15.20 15.95 -16.62
N SER A 157 15.40 17.19 -17.04
CA SER A 157 16.42 17.56 -18.03
C SER A 157 17.83 17.51 -17.42
N ALA A 158 18.77 16.88 -18.12
CA ALA A 158 20.20 16.86 -17.80
C ALA A 158 20.87 18.22 -18.05
N VAL A 159 20.28 19.04 -18.94
CA VAL A 159 20.83 20.34 -19.32
C VAL A 159 20.34 21.43 -18.37
N THR A 160 19.04 21.48 -18.09
CA THR A 160 18.44 22.56 -17.29
C THR A 160 18.16 22.18 -15.84
N GLY A 161 18.18 20.88 -15.51
CA GLY A 161 17.80 20.37 -14.19
C GLY A 161 16.30 20.45 -13.87
N ARG A 162 15.47 20.98 -14.78
CA ARG A 162 14.02 21.16 -14.61
C ARG A 162 13.25 19.90 -14.97
N PHE A 163 12.08 19.74 -14.36
CA PHE A 163 11.10 18.74 -14.76
C PHE A 163 10.18 19.30 -15.84
N THR A 164 10.01 18.56 -16.92
CA THR A 164 9.05 18.86 -17.99
C THR A 164 7.99 17.76 -18.06
N PRO A 165 6.72 18.12 -18.31
CA PRO A 165 5.65 17.13 -18.36
C PRO A 165 5.83 16.26 -19.60
N LEU A 166 5.57 14.96 -19.45
CA LEU A 166 5.49 14.02 -20.55
C LEU A 166 4.03 13.89 -20.98
N THR A 167 3.70 14.40 -22.18
CA THR A 167 2.33 14.32 -22.72
C THR A 167 1.93 12.88 -23.03
N ASP A 168 2.88 12.08 -23.55
CA ASP A 168 2.76 10.64 -23.69
C ASP A 168 3.94 9.99 -22.95
N PRO A 169 3.70 9.40 -21.76
CA PRO A 169 4.75 8.78 -20.97
C PRO A 169 5.26 7.45 -21.57
N TYR A 170 4.56 6.89 -22.56
CA TYR A 170 4.94 5.63 -23.22
C TYR A 170 5.65 5.85 -24.57
N ALA A 171 5.84 7.11 -24.97
CA ALA A 171 6.64 7.50 -26.12
C ALA A 171 8.10 7.70 -25.75
N ALA A 172 8.99 7.79 -26.76
CA ALA A 172 10.40 8.07 -26.53
C ALA A 172 10.60 9.37 -25.72
N TYR A 173 11.41 9.29 -24.67
CA TYR A 173 11.70 10.42 -23.81
C TYR A 173 12.48 11.52 -24.53
N PRO A 174 12.38 12.78 -24.07
CA PRO A 174 13.23 13.86 -24.55
C PRO A 174 14.71 13.45 -24.54
N PRO A 175 15.49 13.74 -25.61
CA PRO A 175 16.90 13.34 -25.71
C PRO A 175 17.79 13.85 -24.57
N ASP A 176 17.37 14.94 -23.90
CA ASP A 176 18.06 15.53 -22.77
C ASP A 176 17.59 14.99 -21.42
N THR A 177 16.83 13.90 -21.37
CA THR A 177 16.40 13.27 -20.12
C THR A 177 17.62 12.80 -19.31
N ALA A 178 17.73 13.26 -18.08
CA ALA A 178 18.78 12.88 -17.15
C ALA A 178 18.63 11.42 -16.72
N MET A 179 19.74 10.80 -16.34
CA MET A 179 19.75 9.50 -15.67
C MET A 179 19.93 9.68 -14.16
N THR A 180 19.45 8.72 -13.38
CA THR A 180 19.66 8.64 -11.94
C THR A 180 20.00 7.21 -11.52
N THR A 181 20.69 7.06 -10.39
CA THR A 181 21.04 5.75 -9.83
C THR A 181 20.21 5.50 -8.58
N THR A 182 19.49 4.38 -8.58
CA THR A 182 18.65 3.94 -7.46
C THR A 182 19.50 3.41 -6.30
N SER A 183 18.89 3.24 -5.13
CA SER A 183 19.55 2.65 -3.95
C SER A 183 19.96 1.18 -4.16
N THR A 184 19.39 0.49 -5.16
CA THR A 184 19.80 -0.86 -5.56
C THR A 184 20.90 -0.87 -6.62
N GLY A 185 21.41 0.30 -7.03
CA GLY A 185 22.50 0.45 -8.00
C GLY A 185 22.04 0.47 -9.47
N ALA A 186 20.75 0.29 -9.75
CA ALA A 186 20.23 0.39 -11.12
C ALA A 186 20.27 1.84 -11.59
N THR A 187 20.79 2.07 -12.81
CA THR A 187 20.78 3.37 -13.47
C THR A 187 19.62 3.43 -14.46
N VAL A 188 18.71 4.38 -14.25
CA VAL A 188 17.44 4.51 -14.99
C VAL A 188 17.21 5.96 -15.41
N PRO A 189 16.35 6.21 -16.42
CA PRO A 189 15.89 7.57 -16.72
C PRO A 189 15.29 8.23 -15.48
N PHE A 190 15.59 9.51 -15.27
CA PHE A 190 15.04 10.30 -14.17
C PHE A 190 13.65 10.81 -14.54
N VAL A 191 12.74 9.85 -14.70
CA VAL A 191 11.31 10.06 -14.94
C VAL A 191 10.56 9.84 -13.64
N VAL A 192 9.69 10.78 -13.27
CA VAL A 192 8.89 10.70 -12.05
C VAL A 192 7.41 10.68 -12.38
N ARG A 193 6.67 9.77 -11.75
CA ARG A 193 5.21 9.78 -11.71
C ARG A 193 4.76 10.65 -10.55
N VAL A 194 3.92 11.63 -10.83
CA VAL A 194 3.27 12.49 -9.84
C VAL A 194 1.80 12.12 -9.75
N GLU A 195 1.41 11.58 -8.61
CA GLU A 195 0.02 11.33 -8.27
C GLU A 195 -0.54 12.52 -7.50
N SER A 196 -1.55 13.19 -8.05
CA SER A 196 -2.29 14.27 -7.39
C SER A 196 -3.66 13.76 -6.95
N SER A 197 -3.95 13.81 -5.66
CA SER A 197 -5.20 13.34 -5.05
C SER A 197 -5.64 14.25 -3.90
N THR A 198 -6.70 13.87 -3.20
CA THR A 198 -7.18 14.60 -2.02
C THR A 198 -7.27 13.66 -0.81
N ILE A 199 -6.59 14.02 0.29
CA ILE A 199 -6.59 13.26 1.54
C ILE A 199 -6.94 14.23 2.67
N ASN A 200 -7.93 13.87 3.50
CA ASN A 200 -8.45 14.73 4.58
C ASN A 200 -8.78 16.16 4.11
N ARG A 201 -9.43 16.27 2.95
CA ARG A 201 -9.83 17.53 2.29
C ARG A 201 -8.67 18.42 1.80
N SER A 202 -7.43 17.95 1.92
CA SER A 202 -6.25 18.62 1.39
C SER A 202 -5.80 18.00 0.07
N ILE A 203 -5.28 18.82 -0.83
CA ILE A 203 -4.62 18.34 -2.04
C ILE A 203 -3.27 17.75 -1.64
N THR A 204 -3.02 16.51 -2.03
CA THR A 204 -1.77 15.79 -1.79
C THR A 204 -1.13 15.45 -3.13
N ARG A 205 0.19 15.62 -3.22
CA ARG A 205 0.98 15.22 -4.39
C ARG A 205 2.15 14.37 -3.95
N VAL A 206 2.24 13.18 -4.51
CA VAL A 206 3.35 12.25 -4.25
C VAL A 206 4.07 12.01 -5.57
N ALA A 207 5.39 12.22 -5.56
CA ALA A 207 6.25 11.95 -6.70
C ALA A 207 7.14 10.74 -6.41
N VAL A 208 7.18 9.79 -7.34
CA VAL A 208 8.00 8.58 -7.25
C VAL A 208 8.76 8.40 -8.56
N LEU A 209 10.01 7.93 -8.49
CA LEU A 209 10.75 7.50 -9.66
C LEU A 209 10.01 6.32 -10.30
N ASP A 210 9.60 6.48 -11.55
CA ASP A 210 8.74 5.52 -12.24
C ASP A 210 8.99 5.65 -13.74
N ASP A 211 9.51 4.58 -14.34
CA ASP A 211 9.81 4.49 -15.76
C ASP A 211 8.74 3.64 -16.46
N PRO A 212 7.78 4.25 -17.17
CA PRO A 212 6.75 3.57 -17.95
C PRO A 212 7.25 2.51 -18.96
N HIS A 213 8.53 2.50 -19.31
CA HIS A 213 9.12 1.55 -20.27
C HIS A 213 9.79 0.33 -19.62
N ALA A 214 9.83 0.27 -18.29
CA ALA A 214 10.47 -0.80 -17.53
C ALA A 214 9.63 -2.08 -17.42
#